data_AF-A0A7J2IUH7-F1
#
_entry.id   AF-A0A7J2IUH7-F1
#
_cell.length_a   1.000
_cell.length_b   1.000
_cell.length_c   1.000
_cell.angle_alpha   90.00
_cell.angle_beta   90.00
_cell.angle_gamma   90.00
#
_symmetry.space_group_name_H-M   'P 1'
#
loop_
_entity.id
_entity.type
_entity.pdbx_description
1 polymer ?
#
loop_
_entity_poly.entity_id
_entity_poly.type
_entity_poly.pdbx_seq_one_letter_code
_entity_poly.pdbx_strand_id
1 'polypeptide(L)'
;MGLAMGLVCCSPNFSTSDPAVVEAILEAIRSVEGAHVLDYTYDQHYNRLVVVFAGEARAVLEAMLKAAKVAVEKIDMRYHSGQHPRIGAVDVVPFIPLAGTSMDECVELAREFGRRFAEECGVPVYLYAEAASRPERRSLDWIRKGEF
;
A
#
# COMPACT_ATOMS: atom_id res chain seq x y z
N MET A 1 17.04 -18.02 8.27
CA MET A 1 17.43 -17.55 6.92
C MET A 1 17.21 -16.05 6.93
N GLY A 2 18.28 -15.26 6.97
CA GLY A 2 18.15 -13.81 6.85
C GLY A 2 17.66 -13.51 5.43
N LEU A 3 16.60 -12.71 5.31
CA LEU A 3 16.13 -12.16 4.03
C LEU A 3 17.34 -11.59 3.28
N ALA A 4 17.55 -12.03 2.05
CA ALA A 4 18.60 -11.46 1.22
C ALA A 4 18.35 -9.95 1.04
N MET A 5 19.43 -9.18 0.93
CA MET A 5 19.46 -7.71 0.76
C MET A 5 18.93 -7.29 -0.63
N GLY A 6 17.71 -7.70 -0.98
CA GLY A 6 17.07 -7.37 -2.25
C GLY A 6 16.28 -6.07 -2.18
N LEU A 7 16.21 -5.38 -3.32
CA LEU A 7 15.38 -4.18 -3.47
C LEU A 7 13.92 -4.57 -3.78
N VAL A 8 12.99 -3.83 -3.19
CA VAL A 8 11.55 -3.96 -3.44
C VAL A 8 11.01 -2.60 -3.83
N CYS A 9 10.17 -2.57 -4.86
CA CYS A 9 9.33 -1.41 -5.17
C CYS A 9 7.95 -1.62 -4.55
N CYS A 10 7.37 -0.57 -4.01
CA CYS A 10 5.99 -0.56 -3.55
C CYS A 10 5.25 0.60 -4.23
N SER A 11 4.06 0.32 -4.76
CA SER A 11 3.22 1.32 -5.44
C SER A 11 1.82 1.42 -4.84
N PRO A 12 1.70 1.88 -3.58
CA PRO A 12 0.42 1.89 -2.90
C PRO A 12 -0.50 2.96 -3.44
N ASN A 13 -1.81 2.78 -3.21
CA ASN A 13 -2.81 3.78 -3.53
C ASN A 13 -3.63 4.15 -2.29
N PHE A 14 -3.87 5.45 -2.13
CA PHE A 14 -4.63 6.02 -1.04
C PHE A 14 -5.80 6.83 -1.58
N SER A 15 -6.95 6.75 -0.92
CA SER A 15 -8.19 7.43 -1.31
C SER A 15 -8.18 8.88 -0.83
N THR A 16 -7.27 9.69 -1.37
CA THR A 16 -7.18 11.13 -1.06
C THR A 16 -6.47 11.91 -2.16
N SER A 17 -6.92 13.14 -2.38
CA SER A 17 -6.18 14.19 -3.07
C SER A 17 -5.99 15.45 -2.19
N ASP A 18 -6.26 15.36 -0.88
CA ASP A 18 -6.04 16.46 0.06
C ASP A 18 -4.53 16.69 0.24
N PRO A 19 -3.99 17.87 -0.09
CA PRO A 19 -2.54 18.12 -0.02
C PRO A 19 -1.93 17.89 1.36
N ALA A 20 -2.66 18.19 2.45
CA ALA A 20 -2.15 18.00 3.81
C ALA A 20 -2.10 16.52 4.19
N VAL A 21 -3.08 15.73 3.74
CA VAL A 21 -3.06 14.26 3.94
C VAL A 21 -2.00 13.61 3.06
N VAL A 22 -1.87 14.06 1.81
CA VAL A 22 -0.83 13.58 0.88
C VAL A 22 0.55 13.80 1.47
N GLU A 23 0.88 15.02 1.93
CA GLU A 23 2.21 15.28 2.49
C GLU A 23 2.46 14.46 3.76
N ALA A 24 1.46 14.32 4.64
CA ALA A 24 1.61 13.47 5.84
C ALA A 24 1.91 11.99 5.50
N ILE A 25 1.32 11.46 4.42
CA ILE A 25 1.61 10.10 3.94
C ILE A 25 3.04 10.02 3.37
N LEU A 26 3.46 11.01 2.58
CA LEU A 26 4.80 11.05 2.00
C LEU A 26 5.88 11.20 3.08
N GLU A 27 5.67 12.05 4.08
CA GLU A 27 6.55 12.20 5.24
C GLU A 27 6.67 10.90 6.04
N ALA A 28 5.56 10.17 6.22
CA ALA A 28 5.58 8.87 6.91
C ALA A 28 6.51 7.88 6.19
N ILE A 29 6.47 7.82 4.85
CA ILE A 29 7.37 6.99 4.05
C ILE A 29 8.82 7.47 4.18
N ARG A 30 9.07 8.78 3.98
CA ARG A 30 10.41 9.39 4.05
C ARG A 30 11.05 9.30 5.44
N SER A 31 10.25 9.12 6.49
CA SER A 31 10.73 8.96 7.88
C SER A 31 11.44 7.63 8.14
N VAL A 32 11.42 6.69 7.19
CA VAL A 32 12.05 5.38 7.33
C VAL A 32 13.33 5.35 6.53
N GLU A 33 14.45 5.21 7.23
CA GLU A 33 15.76 5.02 6.61
C GLU A 33 15.76 3.78 5.71
N GLY A 34 16.30 3.93 4.50
CA GLY A 34 16.34 2.88 3.48
C GLY A 34 15.08 2.77 2.62
N ALA A 35 14.05 3.60 2.82
CA ALA A 35 12.90 3.75 1.93
C ALA A 35 12.95 5.09 1.19
N HIS A 36 12.86 5.06 -0.13
CA HIS A 36 13.01 6.25 -0.98
C HIS A 36 11.79 6.43 -1.87
N VAL A 37 11.08 7.55 -1.71
CA VAL A 37 10.02 7.96 -2.63
C VAL A 37 10.66 8.29 -3.99
N LEU A 38 10.21 7.60 -5.02
CA LEU A 38 10.68 7.76 -6.40
C LEU A 38 9.75 8.67 -7.20
N ASP A 39 8.44 8.52 -6.99
CA ASP A 39 7.41 9.30 -7.65
C ASP A 39 6.13 9.33 -6.81
N TYR A 40 5.28 10.32 -7.05
CA TYR A 40 3.92 10.34 -6.55
C TYR A 40 3.02 11.19 -7.45
N THR A 41 1.75 10.82 -7.55
CA THR A 41 0.75 11.57 -8.33
C THR A 41 -0.58 11.54 -7.61
N TYR A 42 -1.25 12.69 -7.56
CA TYR A 42 -2.61 12.80 -7.06
C TYR A 42 -3.35 13.89 -7.82
N ASP A 43 -4.66 13.71 -7.97
CA ASP A 43 -5.54 14.71 -8.58
C ASP A 43 -6.95 14.64 -7.99
N GLN A 44 -7.68 15.74 -8.11
CA GLN A 44 -9.04 15.88 -7.58
C GLN A 44 -10.09 15.08 -8.36
N HIS A 45 -9.82 14.69 -9.60
CA HIS A 45 -10.79 13.98 -10.43
C HIS A 45 -10.92 12.53 -9.98
N TYR A 46 -9.80 11.84 -9.77
CA TYR A 46 -9.79 10.50 -9.20
C TYR A 46 -9.86 10.49 -7.67
N ASN A 47 -9.53 11.62 -7.01
CA ASN A 47 -9.40 11.75 -5.55
C ASN A 47 -8.52 10.63 -4.96
N ARG A 48 -7.37 10.40 -5.60
CA ARG A 48 -6.51 9.25 -5.33
C ARG A 48 -5.06 9.67 -5.40
N LEU A 49 -4.29 9.25 -4.41
CA LEU A 49 -2.85 9.35 -4.37
C LEU A 49 -2.25 8.01 -4.76
N VAL A 50 -1.38 8.03 -5.77
CA VAL A 50 -0.49 6.94 -6.12
C VAL A 50 0.91 7.34 -5.68
N VAL A 51 1.58 6.50 -4.91
CA VAL A 51 2.99 6.68 -4.56
C VAL A 51 3.79 5.57 -5.20
N VAL A 52 5.03 5.83 -5.59
CA VAL A 52 6.02 4.83 -5.97
C VAL A 52 7.24 5.06 -5.10
N PHE A 53 7.61 4.05 -4.31
CA PHE A 53 8.81 4.12 -3.48
C PHE A 53 9.53 2.78 -3.47
N ALA A 54 10.83 2.79 -3.22
CA ALA A 54 11.63 1.58 -3.22
C ALA A 54 12.68 1.59 -2.11
N GLY A 55 13.17 0.41 -1.77
CA GLY A 55 14.14 0.22 -0.69
C GLY A 55 14.37 -1.25 -0.39
N GLU A 56 15.12 -1.52 0.67
CA GLU A 56 15.22 -2.87 1.21
C GLU A 56 13.85 -3.34 1.74
N ALA A 57 13.56 -4.64 1.63
CA ALA A 57 12.26 -5.21 1.99
C ALA A 57 11.75 -4.78 3.37
N ARG A 58 12.62 -4.76 4.39
CA ARG A 58 12.27 -4.33 5.75
C ARG A 58 11.93 -2.85 5.81
N ALA A 59 12.73 -1.99 5.18
CA ALA A 59 12.48 -0.55 5.15
C ALA A 59 11.15 -0.24 4.42
N VAL A 60 10.90 -0.92 3.30
CA VAL A 60 9.66 -0.78 2.53
C VAL A 60 8.44 -1.22 3.35
N LEU A 61 8.52 -2.32 4.10
CA LEU A 61 7.46 -2.77 5.00
C LEU A 61 7.14 -1.75 6.08
N GLU A 62 8.14 -1.27 6.82
CA GLU A 62 7.92 -0.29 7.90
C GLU A 62 7.41 1.04 7.37
N ALA A 63 7.94 1.51 6.25
CA ALA A 63 7.47 2.73 5.58
C ALA A 63 5.99 2.61 5.18
N MET A 64 5.61 1.47 4.61
CA MET A 64 4.24 1.23 4.20
C MET A 64 3.28 1.15 5.39
N LEU A 65 3.67 0.51 6.49
CA LEU A 65 2.84 0.44 7.72
C LEU A 65 2.62 1.83 8.32
N LYS A 66 3.67 2.67 8.40
CA LYS A 66 3.52 4.06 8.86
C LYS A 66 2.59 4.86 7.96
N ALA A 67 2.78 4.76 6.64
CA ALA A 67 1.93 5.45 5.66
C ALA A 67 0.47 5.00 5.74
N ALA A 68 0.23 3.69 5.85
CA ALA A 68 -1.09 3.11 5.97
C ALA A 68 -1.81 3.57 7.25
N LYS A 69 -1.09 3.65 8.38
CA LYS A 69 -1.63 4.17 9.63
C LYS A 69 -2.06 5.63 9.50
N VAL A 70 -1.23 6.49 8.91
CA VAL A 70 -1.58 7.89 8.65
C VAL A 70 -2.82 8.00 7.77
N ALA A 71 -2.93 7.17 6.73
CA ALA A 71 -4.10 7.15 5.85
C ALA A 71 -5.38 6.74 6.61
N VAL A 72 -5.33 5.70 7.44
CA VAL A 72 -6.49 5.27 8.26
C VAL A 72 -6.91 6.35 9.26
N GLU A 73 -5.96 7.07 9.85
CA GLU A 73 -6.25 8.14 10.82
C GLU A 73 -6.84 9.40 10.18
N LYS A 74 -6.47 9.71 8.93
CA LYS A 74 -6.78 11.00 8.29
C LYS A 74 -7.84 10.93 7.19
N ILE A 75 -8.10 9.76 6.61
CA ILE A 75 -9.04 9.60 5.50
C ILE A 75 -10.34 8.99 6.03
N ASP A 76 -11.39 9.81 6.06
CA ASP A 76 -12.74 9.34 6.38
C ASP A 76 -13.47 8.88 5.10
N MET A 77 -13.51 7.56 4.90
CA MET A 77 -14.13 6.97 3.72
C MET A 77 -15.63 7.26 3.59
N ARG A 78 -16.33 7.64 4.68
CA ARG A 78 -17.76 8.01 4.65
C ARG A 78 -18.03 9.25 3.81
N TYR A 79 -17.03 10.10 3.66
CA TYR A 79 -17.12 11.35 2.88
C TYR A 79 -16.26 11.30 1.60
N HIS A 80 -15.54 10.21 1.37
CA HIS A 80 -14.69 10.07 0.21
C HIS A 80 -15.50 9.70 -1.06
N SER A 81 -15.43 10.56 -2.06
CA SER A 81 -15.95 10.31 -3.41
C SER A 81 -14.88 10.60 -4.47
N GLY A 82 -14.79 9.75 -5.49
CA GLY A 82 -13.85 9.90 -6.61
C GLY A 82 -14.25 8.98 -7.76
N GLN A 83 -13.77 9.26 -8.97
CA GLN A 83 -14.09 8.47 -10.18
C GLN A 83 -13.39 7.10 -10.24
N HIS A 84 -12.36 6.89 -9.41
CA HIS A 84 -11.62 5.64 -9.39
C HIS A 84 -12.24 4.64 -8.38
N PRO A 85 -12.51 3.39 -8.78
CA PRO A 85 -13.00 2.37 -7.86
C PRO A 85 -12.08 2.19 -6.65
N ARG A 86 -12.67 2.14 -5.45
CA ARG A 86 -11.93 2.05 -4.18
C ARG A 86 -12.70 1.26 -3.13
N ILE A 87 -11.97 0.62 -2.20
CA ILE A 87 -12.58 -0.12 -1.08
C ILE A 87 -12.08 0.30 0.30
N GLY A 88 -11.16 1.26 0.38
CA GLY A 88 -10.62 1.73 1.66
C GLY A 88 -9.73 2.96 1.53
N ALA A 89 -9.37 3.53 2.68
CA ALA A 89 -8.43 4.64 2.79
C ALA A 89 -7.06 4.28 2.20
N VAL A 90 -6.63 3.04 2.47
CA VAL A 90 -5.55 2.33 1.79
C VAL A 90 -6.20 1.32 0.86
N ASP A 91 -6.12 1.56 -0.44
CA ASP A 91 -6.91 0.82 -1.42
C ASP A 91 -6.14 -0.41 -1.95
N VAL A 92 -4.87 -0.22 -2.36
CA VAL A 92 -3.98 -1.34 -2.70
C VAL A 92 -2.54 -1.06 -2.27
N VAL A 93 -1.81 -2.14 -2.01
CA VAL A 93 -0.39 -2.12 -1.60
C VAL A 93 0.36 -3.26 -2.31
N PRO A 94 0.78 -3.06 -3.58
CA PRO A 94 1.63 -4.01 -4.29
C PRO A 94 3.08 -3.94 -3.80
N PHE A 95 3.70 -5.10 -3.61
CA PHE A 95 5.16 -5.24 -3.50
C PHE A 95 5.68 -5.92 -4.77
N ILE A 96 6.60 -5.25 -5.46
CA ILE A 96 7.15 -5.68 -6.75
C ILE A 96 8.64 -6.00 -6.57
N PRO A 97 9.10 -7.19 -6.98
CA PRO A 97 10.51 -7.55 -6.87
C PRO A 97 11.36 -6.67 -7.78
N LEU A 98 12.44 -6.11 -7.24
CA LEU A 98 13.54 -5.52 -8.01
C LEU A 98 14.79 -6.40 -7.87
N ALA A 99 15.95 -5.87 -8.29
CA ALA A 99 17.22 -6.59 -8.29
C ALA A 99 17.51 -7.28 -6.94
N GLY A 100 17.72 -8.59 -7.00
CA GLY A 100 18.05 -9.41 -5.84
C GLY A 100 16.86 -9.86 -5.00
N THR A 101 15.61 -9.56 -5.40
CA THR A 101 14.40 -10.04 -4.73
C THR A 101 13.59 -10.96 -5.63
N SER A 102 13.12 -12.08 -5.08
CA SER A 102 12.21 -13.01 -5.74
C SER A 102 10.74 -12.64 -5.57
N MET A 103 9.86 -13.18 -6.42
CA MET A 103 8.41 -13.01 -6.23
C MET A 103 7.94 -13.60 -4.90
N ASP A 104 8.47 -14.75 -4.48
CA ASP A 104 8.11 -15.40 -3.22
C ASP A 104 8.42 -14.51 -2.02
N GLU A 105 9.56 -13.80 -2.03
CA GLU A 105 9.89 -12.83 -0.99
C GLU A 105 8.90 -11.66 -0.95
N CYS A 106 8.44 -11.16 -2.11
CA CYS A 106 7.39 -10.14 -2.15
C CYS A 106 6.03 -10.67 -1.67
N VAL A 107 5.71 -11.94 -1.92
CA VAL A 107 4.49 -12.58 -1.40
C VAL A 107 4.53 -12.68 0.12
N GLU A 108 5.66 -13.08 0.69
CA GLU A 108 5.84 -13.11 2.15
C GLU A 108 5.80 -11.70 2.76
N LEU A 109 6.37 -10.70 2.07
CA LEU A 109 6.27 -9.30 2.49
C LEU A 109 4.82 -8.80 2.50
N ALA A 110 4.04 -9.15 1.46
CA ALA A 110 2.62 -8.80 1.36
C ALA A 110 1.79 -9.43 2.49
N ARG A 111 2.07 -10.70 2.83
CA ARG A 111 1.44 -11.41 3.95
C ARG A 111 1.75 -10.75 5.28
N GLU A 112 3.02 -10.43 5.51
CA GLU A 112 3.46 -9.79 6.75
C GLU A 112 2.87 -8.38 6.91
N PHE A 113 2.91 -7.57 5.83
CA PHE A 113 2.23 -6.27 5.81
C PHE A 113 0.75 -6.41 6.14
N GLY A 114 0.04 -7.30 5.44
CA GLY A 114 -1.39 -7.47 5.62
C GLY A 114 -1.78 -7.92 7.03
N ARG A 115 -1.00 -8.83 7.63
CA ARG A 115 -1.17 -9.28 9.01
C ARG A 115 -1.00 -8.13 10.00
N ARG A 116 0.15 -7.42 9.94
CA ARG A 116 0.45 -6.30 10.85
C ARG A 116 -0.53 -5.15 10.67
N PHE A 117 -0.89 -4.79 9.44
CA PHE A 117 -1.83 -3.72 9.18
C PHE A 117 -3.22 -4.03 9.76
N ALA A 118 -3.70 -5.26 9.60
CA ALA A 118 -4.96 -5.70 10.20
C ALA A 118 -4.93 -5.66 11.73
N GLU A 119 -3.84 -6.14 12.35
CA GLU A 119 -3.65 -6.15 13.80
C GLU A 119 -3.52 -4.73 14.38
N GLU A 120 -2.70 -3.87 13.78
CA GLU A 120 -2.34 -2.55 14.29
C GLU A 120 -3.45 -1.51 14.06
N CYS A 121 -4.20 -1.61 12.95
CA CYS A 121 -5.23 -0.63 12.57
C CYS A 121 -6.67 -1.16 12.69
N GLY A 122 -6.87 -2.44 12.98
CA GLY A 122 -8.21 -3.02 13.15
C GLY A 122 -9.04 -3.04 11.86
N VAL A 123 -8.40 -3.11 10.69
CA VAL A 123 -9.05 -3.09 9.38
C VAL A 123 -8.99 -4.46 8.68
N PRO A 124 -10.00 -4.84 7.89
CA PRO A 124 -9.94 -6.04 7.08
C PRO A 124 -8.93 -5.88 5.93
N VAL A 125 -8.15 -6.93 5.66
CA VAL A 125 -7.17 -6.96 4.57
C VAL A 125 -7.39 -8.17 3.67
N TYR A 126 -7.35 -7.94 2.35
CA TYR A 126 -7.38 -8.98 1.34
C TYR A 126 -6.02 -9.08 0.65
N LEU A 127 -5.48 -10.29 0.55
CA LEU A 127 -4.34 -10.58 -0.30
C LEU A 127 -4.82 -10.89 -1.72
N TYR A 128 -4.12 -10.36 -2.72
CA TYR A 128 -4.49 -10.46 -4.13
C TYR A 128 -3.32 -10.89 -5.03
N ALA A 129 -3.60 -11.11 -6.31
CA ALA A 129 -2.63 -11.57 -7.31
C ALA A 129 -1.83 -12.81 -6.82
N GLU A 130 -0.50 -12.79 -6.93
CA GLU A 130 0.36 -13.91 -6.50
C GLU A 130 0.27 -14.21 -5.00
N ALA A 131 -0.12 -13.22 -4.17
CA ALA A 131 -0.32 -13.41 -2.74
C ALA A 131 -1.73 -13.91 -2.38
N ALA A 132 -2.64 -14.06 -3.35
CA ALA A 132 -4.04 -14.37 -3.10
C ALA A 132 -4.24 -15.68 -2.33
N SER A 133 -5.01 -15.62 -1.25
CA SER A 133 -5.37 -16.80 -0.44
C SER A 133 -6.49 -17.64 -1.05
N ARG A 134 -7.15 -17.13 -2.09
CA ARG A 134 -8.22 -17.81 -2.83
C ARG A 134 -8.13 -17.47 -4.32
N PRO A 135 -8.54 -18.36 -5.23
CA PRO A 135 -8.46 -18.12 -6.67
C PRO A 135 -9.17 -16.84 -7.12
N GLU A 136 -10.35 -16.54 -6.56
CA GLU A 136 -11.14 -15.37 -6.96
C GLU A 136 -10.47 -14.05 -6.60
N ARG A 137 -9.70 -14.03 -5.49
CA ARG A 137 -8.96 -12.86 -5.01
C ARG A 137 -7.75 -12.52 -5.87
N ARG A 138 -7.42 -13.32 -6.88
CA ARG A 138 -6.41 -12.92 -7.88
C ARG A 138 -6.86 -11.68 -8.66
N SER A 139 -8.17 -11.50 -8.86
CA SER A 139 -8.73 -10.33 -9.53
C SER A 139 -9.00 -9.20 -8.54
N LEU A 140 -8.34 -8.06 -8.76
CA LEU A 140 -8.59 -6.85 -7.98
C LEU A 140 -10.01 -6.32 -8.19
N ASP A 141 -10.54 -6.40 -9.42
CA ASP A 141 -11.92 -5.99 -9.74
C ASP A 141 -12.94 -6.84 -8.98
N TRP A 142 -12.65 -8.13 -8.80
CA TRP A 142 -13.49 -9.01 -8.00
C TRP A 142 -13.50 -8.59 -6.52
N ILE A 143 -12.33 -8.24 -5.97
CA ILE A 143 -12.22 -7.74 -4.59
C ILE A 143 -12.91 -6.38 -4.43
N ARG A 144 -12.79 -5.50 -5.43
CA ARG A 144 -13.38 -4.16 -5.43
C ARG A 144 -14.87 -4.14 -5.80
N LYS A 145 -15.48 -5.29 -6.07
CA LYS A 145 -16.88 -5.35 -6.49
C LYS A 145 -17.80 -4.77 -5.42
N GLY A 146 -18.54 -3.72 -5.79
CA GLY A 146 -19.45 -3.01 -4.89
C GLY A 146 -18.86 -1.74 -4.28
N GLU A 147 -17.54 -1.52 -4.40
CA GLU A 147 -16.80 -0.36 -3.88
C GLU A 147 -17.05 -0.09 -2.37
N PHE A 148 -16.64 1.08 -1.88
CA PHE A 148 -17.01 1.62 -0.56
C PHE A 148 -18.27 2.49 -0.66
#